data_AF-A0A7S4NSZ5-F1
#
_entry.id   AF-A0A7S4NSZ5-F1
#
_cell.length_a   1.000
_cell.length_b   1.000
_cell.length_c   1.000
_cell.angle_alpha   90.00
_cell.angle_beta   90.00
_cell.angle_gamma   90.00
#
_symmetry.space_group_name_H-M   'P 1'
#
loop_
_entity.id
_entity.type
_entity.pdbx_description
1 polymer ?
#
loop_
_entity_poly.entity_id
_entity_poly.type
_entity_poly.pdbx_seq_one_letter_code
_entity_poly.pdbx_strand_id
1 'polypeptide(L)'
;MGALCLSSSGSQLLEQMQPIGKFMDSICSERTIPVLQGETPCHLGNQLEELMRHNPSLLDACMKGCVNMANKIPIIMGRIANEHAMQDGSHWTTREGRASNNLTAEAYLLCSLEFLGKLLDPLMSASEHARSFVRNKGIDAVLKLISSREIPQDFSKSEAGKYIILVIGKTAFHSSGSVLEEVIRRTQSLLDTILSRIPLPGVMMEPVLSDSRPDSDLLSLEIHVNLLSGIFGCLRGSSTAAELDNERGIKLIRDIAECYVRLSCQPNTNTVESDKGEAQTM
;
A
#
# COMPACT_ATOMS: atom_id res chain seq x y z
N MET A 1 -6.29 -16.56 -27.68
CA MET A 1 -5.77 -17.73 -26.93
C MET A 1 -6.95 -18.53 -26.43
N GLY A 2 -6.87 -19.87 -26.44
CA GLY A 2 -7.96 -20.76 -26.02
C GLY A 2 -8.15 -20.74 -24.50
N ALA A 3 -9.39 -20.94 -24.06
CA ALA A 3 -9.76 -21.00 -22.65
C ALA A 3 -8.94 -22.08 -21.90
N LEU A 4 -8.34 -21.71 -20.76
CA LEU A 4 -7.66 -22.64 -19.85
C LEU A 4 -8.72 -23.40 -19.03
N CYS A 5 -9.33 -24.42 -19.62
CA CYS A 5 -10.24 -25.32 -18.90
C CYS A 5 -9.48 -26.53 -18.35
N LEU A 6 -9.67 -26.84 -17.07
CA LEU A 6 -9.10 -28.04 -16.47
C LEU A 6 -10.01 -29.25 -16.70
N SER A 7 -9.41 -30.43 -16.90
CA SER A 7 -10.13 -31.70 -16.81
C SER A 7 -10.44 -32.03 -15.34
N SER A 8 -11.35 -32.97 -15.10
CA SER A 8 -11.66 -33.45 -13.74
C SER A 8 -10.42 -33.93 -12.97
N SER A 9 -9.52 -34.65 -13.64
CA SER A 9 -8.23 -35.07 -13.06
C SER A 9 -7.30 -33.88 -12.78
N GLY A 10 -7.30 -32.87 -13.65
CA GLY A 10 -6.53 -31.63 -13.44
C GLY A 10 -6.99 -30.87 -12.20
N SER A 11 -8.31 -30.74 -12.01
CA SER A 11 -8.88 -30.09 -10.82
C SER A 11 -8.53 -30.83 -9.53
N GLN A 12 -8.67 -32.16 -9.50
CA GLN A 12 -8.27 -32.97 -8.33
C GLN A 12 -6.79 -32.81 -7.99
N LEU A 13 -5.93 -32.76 -9.00
CA LEU A 13 -4.49 -32.58 -8.78
C LEU A 13 -4.18 -31.20 -8.20
N LEU A 14 -4.85 -30.14 -8.67
CA LEU A 14 -4.68 -28.79 -8.10
C LEU A 14 -5.13 -28.73 -6.63
N GLU A 15 -6.25 -29.38 -6.30
CA GLU A 15 -6.74 -29.45 -4.92
C GLU A 15 -5.75 -30.16 -3.99
N GLN A 16 -5.13 -31.26 -4.46
CA GLN A 16 -4.15 -32.02 -3.69
C GLN A 16 -2.80 -31.28 -3.55
N MET A 17 -2.31 -30.69 -4.64
CA MET A 17 -0.95 -30.13 -4.68
C MET A 17 -0.86 -28.68 -4.17
N GLN A 18 -1.99 -27.96 -4.18
CA GLN A 18 -2.11 -26.53 -3.85
C GLN A 18 -1.02 -25.68 -4.53
N PRO A 19 -0.81 -25.81 -5.86
CA PRO A 19 0.35 -25.21 -6.51
C PRO A 19 0.23 -23.69 -6.66
N ILE A 20 -0.98 -23.13 -6.62
CA ILE A 20 -1.22 -21.69 -6.75
C ILE A 20 -0.53 -20.93 -5.62
N GLY A 21 -0.73 -21.35 -4.37
CA GLY A 21 -0.06 -20.73 -3.22
C GLY A 21 1.46 -20.76 -3.35
N LYS A 22 2.02 -21.92 -3.70
CA LYS A 22 3.47 -22.10 -3.91
C LYS A 22 4.02 -21.23 -5.04
N PHE A 23 3.26 -21.10 -6.13
CA PHE A 23 3.62 -20.25 -7.26
C PHE A 23 3.64 -18.77 -6.85
N MET A 24 2.58 -18.29 -6.20
CA MET A 24 2.47 -16.91 -5.70
C MET A 24 3.57 -16.59 -4.68
N ASP A 25 3.89 -17.57 -3.81
CA ASP A 25 5.00 -17.46 -2.87
C ASP A 25 6.37 -17.39 -3.54
N SER A 26 6.56 -18.11 -4.64
CA SER A 26 7.83 -18.14 -5.39
C SER A 26 8.07 -16.82 -6.12
N ILE A 27 7.03 -16.20 -6.68
CA ILE A 27 7.16 -14.91 -7.36
C ILE A 27 7.26 -13.76 -6.35
N CYS A 28 6.67 -13.91 -5.15
CA CYS A 28 6.81 -12.98 -4.03
C CYS A 28 8.09 -13.26 -3.24
N SER A 29 9.22 -12.91 -3.85
CA SER A 29 10.54 -13.00 -3.24
C SER A 29 11.32 -11.69 -3.42
N GLU A 30 12.34 -11.52 -2.59
CA GLU A 30 13.30 -10.41 -2.65
C GLU A 30 13.93 -10.26 -4.05
N ARG A 31 14.22 -11.38 -4.72
CA ARG A 31 14.90 -11.39 -6.02
C ARG A 31 13.95 -11.31 -7.20
N THR A 32 12.75 -11.85 -7.05
CA THR A 32 11.84 -12.05 -8.18
C THR A 32 10.99 -10.82 -8.45
N ILE A 33 10.43 -10.18 -7.42
CA ILE A 33 9.60 -8.97 -7.60
C ILE A 33 10.34 -7.88 -8.38
N PRO A 34 11.58 -7.50 -8.04
CA PRO A 34 12.29 -6.43 -8.76
C PRO A 34 12.59 -6.76 -10.22
N VAL A 35 12.64 -8.05 -10.58
CA VAL A 35 12.91 -8.52 -11.95
C VAL A 35 11.62 -8.63 -12.77
N LEU A 36 10.49 -8.91 -12.14
CA LEU A 36 9.19 -9.06 -12.82
C LEU A 36 8.41 -7.73 -12.95
N GLN A 37 9.10 -6.62 -13.13
CA GLN A 37 8.49 -5.29 -13.31
C GLN A 37 7.96 -5.08 -14.74
N GLY A 38 7.39 -3.90 -15.02
CA GLY A 38 6.81 -3.56 -16.33
C GLY A 38 5.41 -4.14 -16.50
N GLU A 39 5.15 -4.79 -17.64
CA GLU A 39 3.82 -5.36 -17.99
C GLU A 39 3.61 -6.79 -17.47
N THR A 40 4.67 -7.44 -17.00
CA THR A 40 4.61 -8.83 -16.51
C THR A 40 3.55 -9.06 -15.43
N PRO A 41 3.41 -8.20 -14.40
CA PRO A 41 2.40 -8.43 -13.36
C PRO A 41 0.97 -8.29 -13.91
N CYS A 42 0.74 -7.35 -14.84
CA CYS A 42 -0.55 -7.17 -15.51
C CYS A 42 -0.91 -8.39 -16.36
N HIS A 43 0.03 -8.90 -17.16
CA HIS A 43 -0.18 -10.13 -17.92
C HIS A 43 -0.49 -11.32 -17.01
N LEU A 44 0.24 -11.47 -15.91
CA LEU A 44 -0.04 -12.52 -14.93
C LEU A 44 -1.44 -12.38 -14.33
N GLY A 45 -1.85 -11.15 -13.98
CA GLY A 45 -3.19 -10.87 -13.48
C GLY A 45 -4.27 -11.25 -14.49
N ASN A 46 -4.10 -10.93 -15.77
CA ASN A 46 -5.01 -11.33 -16.84
C ASN A 46 -5.11 -12.86 -16.98
N GLN A 47 -3.99 -13.58 -16.88
CA GLN A 47 -4.00 -15.05 -16.94
C GLN A 47 -4.69 -15.68 -15.73
N LEU A 48 -4.47 -15.13 -14.53
CA LEU A 48 -5.17 -15.57 -13.32
C LEU A 48 -6.66 -15.27 -13.37
N GLU A 49 -7.05 -14.12 -13.91
CA GLU A 49 -8.44 -13.73 -14.13
C GLU A 49 -9.15 -14.75 -15.04
N GLU A 50 -8.56 -15.02 -16.21
CA GLU A 50 -9.10 -15.99 -17.18
C GLU A 50 -9.15 -17.40 -16.59
N LEU A 51 -8.11 -17.82 -15.84
CA LEU A 51 -8.09 -19.11 -15.15
C LEU A 51 -9.26 -19.26 -14.17
N MET A 52 -9.50 -18.25 -13.32
CA MET A 52 -10.58 -18.29 -12.34
C MET A 52 -11.96 -18.19 -12.98
N ARG A 53 -12.07 -17.48 -14.10
CA ARG A 53 -13.32 -17.38 -14.87
C ARG A 53 -13.80 -18.74 -15.37
N HIS A 54 -12.87 -19.59 -15.84
CA HIS A 54 -13.19 -20.95 -16.31
C HIS A 54 -13.14 -22.00 -15.20
N ASN A 55 -12.46 -21.72 -14.08
CA ASN A 55 -12.31 -22.64 -12.96
C ASN A 55 -12.63 -21.92 -11.63
N PRO A 56 -13.91 -21.61 -11.34
CA PRO A 56 -14.30 -20.78 -10.18
C PRO A 56 -13.89 -21.37 -8.82
N SER A 57 -13.68 -22.68 -8.72
CA SER A 57 -13.18 -23.32 -7.49
C SER A 57 -11.79 -22.83 -7.08
N LEU A 58 -11.00 -22.30 -8.01
CA LEU A 58 -9.67 -21.75 -7.75
C LEU A 58 -9.70 -20.31 -7.24
N LEU A 59 -10.85 -19.64 -7.29
CA LEU A 59 -10.97 -18.23 -6.95
C LEU A 59 -10.43 -17.93 -5.56
N ASP A 60 -10.87 -18.68 -4.55
CA ASP A 60 -10.46 -18.45 -3.17
C ASP A 60 -8.96 -18.68 -2.98
N ALA A 61 -8.39 -19.70 -3.62
CA ALA A 61 -6.95 -19.98 -3.57
C ALA A 61 -6.11 -18.87 -4.22
N CYS A 62 -6.53 -18.37 -5.38
CA CYS A 62 -5.87 -17.25 -6.07
C CYS A 62 -5.93 -15.95 -5.25
N MET A 63 -7.11 -15.61 -4.70
CA MET A 63 -7.27 -14.40 -3.88
C MET A 63 -6.45 -14.50 -2.59
N LYS A 64 -6.49 -15.64 -1.89
CA LYS A 64 -5.61 -15.89 -0.74
C LYS A 64 -4.13 -15.77 -1.11
N GLY A 65 -3.74 -16.27 -2.27
CA GLY A 65 -2.39 -16.08 -2.81
C GLY A 65 -2.00 -14.61 -2.88
N CYS A 66 -2.84 -13.76 -3.50
CA CYS A 66 -2.58 -12.33 -3.59
C CYS A 66 -2.49 -11.64 -2.21
N VAL A 67 -3.38 -11.99 -1.29
CA VAL A 67 -3.37 -11.45 0.08
C VAL A 67 -2.14 -11.90 0.86
N ASN A 68 -1.72 -13.15 0.70
CA ASN A 68 -0.51 -13.68 1.32
C ASN A 68 0.74 -12.97 0.80
N MET A 69 0.79 -12.67 -0.51
CA MET A 69 1.87 -11.85 -1.07
C MET A 69 1.91 -10.48 -0.39
N ALA A 70 0.76 -9.80 -0.26
CA ALA A 70 0.67 -8.52 0.43
C ALA A 70 1.18 -8.60 1.88
N ASN A 71 0.78 -9.62 2.63
CA ASN A 71 1.20 -9.82 4.02
C ASN A 71 2.67 -10.25 4.18
N LYS A 72 3.30 -10.79 3.12
CA LYS A 72 4.69 -11.26 3.13
C LYS A 72 5.70 -10.15 2.85
N ILE A 73 5.30 -9.12 2.10
CA ILE A 73 6.16 -7.98 1.75
C ILE A 73 6.84 -7.35 2.98
N PRO A 74 6.15 -7.03 4.10
CA PRO A 74 6.79 -6.43 5.28
C PRO A 74 7.83 -7.34 5.93
N ILE A 75 7.63 -8.66 5.87
CA ILE A 75 8.58 -9.66 6.38
C ILE A 75 9.86 -9.64 5.55
N ILE A 76 9.72 -9.56 4.22
CA ILE A 76 10.87 -9.49 3.30
C ILE A 76 11.59 -8.16 3.48
N MET A 77 10.87 -7.04 3.58
CA MET A 77 11.46 -5.73 3.86
C MET A 77 12.27 -5.72 5.15
N GLY A 78 11.74 -6.28 6.24
CA GLY A 78 12.46 -6.36 7.51
C GLY A 78 13.77 -7.15 7.40
N ARG A 79 13.79 -8.20 6.57
CA ARG A 79 15.03 -8.94 6.27
C ARG A 79 16.03 -8.11 5.48
N ILE A 80 15.59 -7.43 4.42
CA ILE A 80 16.42 -6.54 3.60
C ILE A 80 17.02 -5.42 4.47
N ALA A 81 16.23 -4.82 5.36
CA ALA A 81 16.68 -3.77 6.27
C ALA A 81 17.76 -4.28 7.24
N ASN A 82 17.56 -5.46 7.82
CA ASN A 82 18.55 -6.08 8.71
C ASN A 82 19.86 -6.42 7.98
N GLU A 83 19.78 -6.94 6.76
CA GLU A 83 20.97 -7.28 5.97
C GLU A 83 21.81 -6.05 5.62
N HIS A 84 21.18 -4.91 5.31
CA HIS A 84 21.89 -3.64 5.10
C HIS A 84 22.53 -3.10 6.39
N ALA A 85 21.81 -3.15 7.52
CA ALA A 85 22.35 -2.70 8.81
C ALA A 85 23.60 -3.49 9.24
N MET A 86 23.68 -4.78 8.90
CA MET A 86 24.85 -5.61 9.17
C MET A 86 26.03 -5.33 8.23
N GLN A 87 25.80 -4.83 7.02
CA GLN A 87 26.85 -4.48 6.05
C GLN A 87 27.52 -3.14 6.35
N ASP A 88 26.78 -2.15 6.85
CA ASP A 88 27.33 -0.84 7.22
C ASP A 88 28.23 -0.87 8.48
N GLY A 89 28.12 -1.92 9.31
CA GLY A 89 28.93 -2.09 10.53
C GLY A 89 30.28 -2.81 10.34
N SER A 90 30.53 -3.45 9.19
CA SER A 90 31.73 -4.24 8.94
C SER A 90 32.52 -3.71 7.74
N HIS A 91 33.52 -2.86 8.01
CA HIS A 91 34.62 -2.66 7.08
C HIS A 91 35.44 -3.97 7.03
N TRP A 92 35.79 -4.39 5.81
CA TRP A 92 36.73 -5.45 5.38
C TRP A 92 36.16 -6.71 4.69
N THR A 93 36.80 -6.98 3.53
CA THR A 93 36.89 -8.19 2.68
C THR A 93 35.93 -8.35 1.50
N THR A 94 36.51 -8.02 0.34
CA THR A 94 36.13 -8.40 -1.01
C THR A 94 35.72 -9.88 -1.10
N ARG A 95 34.49 -10.14 -1.56
CA ARG A 95 34.13 -11.43 -2.16
C ARG A 95 33.33 -11.20 -3.43
N GLU A 96 34.06 -11.24 -4.55
CA GLU A 96 33.51 -11.28 -5.90
C GLU A 96 32.54 -12.46 -6.04
N GLY A 97 31.38 -12.24 -6.67
CA GLY A 97 30.50 -13.32 -7.13
C GLY A 97 29.03 -13.29 -6.71
N ARG A 98 28.56 -12.27 -5.97
CA ARG A 98 27.12 -11.96 -5.92
C ARG A 98 26.92 -10.62 -6.59
N ALA A 99 26.17 -10.58 -7.69
CA ALA A 99 25.45 -9.37 -8.07
C ALA A 99 24.43 -9.10 -6.96
N SER A 100 24.92 -8.56 -5.84
CA SER A 100 24.11 -8.05 -4.76
C SER A 100 23.47 -6.79 -5.32
N ASN A 101 22.26 -6.92 -5.85
CA ASN A 101 21.40 -5.77 -6.01
C ASN A 101 21.26 -5.19 -4.60
N ASN A 102 21.97 -4.10 -4.30
CA ASN A 102 21.84 -3.34 -3.05
C ASN A 102 20.48 -2.62 -3.05
N LEU A 103 19.40 -3.41 -3.09
CA LEU A 103 18.04 -2.93 -3.17
C LEU A 103 17.58 -2.56 -1.76
N THR A 104 17.42 -1.27 -1.48
CA THR A 104 16.94 -0.82 -0.18
C THR A 104 15.53 -1.38 0.13
N ALA A 105 15.17 -1.47 1.42
CA ALA A 105 13.84 -1.92 1.82
C ALA A 105 12.73 -1.03 1.25
N GLU A 106 12.99 0.28 1.15
CA GLU A 106 12.12 1.27 0.50
C GLU A 106 11.93 0.99 -1.00
N ALA A 107 13.02 0.76 -1.74
CA ALA A 107 12.95 0.43 -3.16
C ALA A 107 12.21 -0.89 -3.40
N TYR A 108 12.46 -1.89 -2.55
CA TYR A 108 11.72 -3.16 -2.60
C TYR A 108 10.22 -2.97 -2.33
N LEU A 109 9.84 -2.15 -1.34
CA LEU A 109 8.44 -1.84 -1.07
C LEU A 109 7.77 -1.22 -2.29
N LEU A 110 8.40 -0.22 -2.91
CA LEU A 110 7.84 0.46 -4.07
C LEU A 110 7.64 -0.51 -5.25
N CYS A 111 8.65 -1.31 -5.58
CA CYS A 111 8.55 -2.36 -6.60
C CYS A 111 7.46 -3.39 -6.29
N SER A 112 7.28 -3.72 -5.01
CA SER A 112 6.28 -4.69 -4.57
C SER A 112 4.86 -4.14 -4.64
N LEU A 113 4.67 -2.86 -4.29
CA LEU A 113 3.39 -2.17 -4.42
C LEU A 113 2.99 -2.00 -5.88
N GLU A 114 3.94 -1.65 -6.76
CA GLU A 114 3.69 -1.58 -8.21
C GLU A 114 3.32 -2.96 -8.77
N PHE A 115 4.11 -3.98 -8.43
CA PHE A 115 3.84 -5.36 -8.85
C PHE A 115 2.44 -5.81 -8.42
N LEU A 116 2.11 -5.62 -7.13
CA LEU A 116 0.84 -6.04 -6.56
C LEU A 116 -0.33 -5.26 -7.18
N GLY A 117 -0.18 -3.95 -7.35
CA GLY A 117 -1.19 -3.10 -7.97
C GLY A 117 -1.50 -3.52 -9.41
N LYS A 118 -0.46 -3.72 -10.24
CA LYS A 118 -0.61 -4.21 -11.62
C LYS A 118 -1.17 -5.63 -11.71
N LEU A 119 -0.80 -6.50 -10.77
CA LEU A 119 -1.36 -7.86 -10.68
C LEU A 119 -2.85 -7.83 -10.35
N LEU A 120 -3.26 -6.99 -9.39
CA LEU A 120 -4.64 -6.92 -8.91
C LEU A 120 -5.57 -6.15 -9.87
N ASP A 121 -5.05 -5.25 -10.68
CA ASP A 121 -5.84 -4.41 -11.59
C ASP A 121 -6.82 -5.19 -12.50
N PRO A 122 -6.38 -6.20 -13.27
CA PRO A 122 -7.30 -7.04 -14.04
C PRO A 122 -8.20 -7.89 -13.13
N LEU A 123 -7.67 -8.38 -12.01
CA LEU A 123 -8.41 -9.23 -11.06
C LEU A 123 -9.62 -8.51 -10.46
N MET A 124 -9.49 -7.23 -10.15
CA MET A 124 -10.57 -6.43 -9.54
C MET A 124 -11.64 -5.99 -10.54
N SER A 125 -11.47 -6.26 -11.83
CA SER A 125 -12.45 -5.89 -12.86
C SER A 125 -13.67 -6.83 -12.86
N ALA A 126 -13.59 -7.99 -12.21
CA ALA A 126 -14.70 -8.91 -12.03
C ALA A 126 -15.29 -8.81 -10.61
N SER A 127 -16.60 -8.67 -10.51
CA SER A 127 -17.27 -8.42 -9.23
C SER A 127 -17.09 -9.52 -8.18
N GLU A 128 -17.09 -10.80 -8.61
CA GLU A 128 -16.89 -11.93 -7.69
C GLU A 128 -15.44 -12.02 -7.20
N HIS A 129 -14.48 -11.61 -8.02
CA HIS A 129 -13.07 -11.55 -7.62
C HIS A 129 -12.85 -10.46 -6.58
N ALA A 130 -13.37 -9.26 -6.85
CA ALA A 130 -13.31 -8.13 -5.90
C ALA A 130 -13.97 -8.48 -4.55
N ARG A 131 -15.17 -9.07 -4.56
CA ARG A 131 -15.84 -9.53 -3.32
C ARG A 131 -15.02 -10.58 -2.58
N SER A 132 -14.45 -11.54 -3.31
CA SER A 132 -13.61 -12.58 -2.72
C SER A 132 -12.32 -12.01 -2.11
N PHE A 133 -11.71 -11.02 -2.75
CA PHE A 133 -10.56 -10.28 -2.21
C PHE A 133 -10.90 -9.57 -0.89
N VAL A 134 -12.07 -8.92 -0.81
CA VAL A 134 -12.54 -8.30 0.44
C VAL A 134 -12.81 -9.34 1.53
N ARG A 135 -13.48 -10.47 1.20
CA ARG A 135 -13.71 -11.58 2.15
C ARG A 135 -12.40 -12.11 2.74
N ASN A 136 -11.36 -12.18 1.90
CA ASN A 136 -10.02 -12.63 2.28
C ASN A 136 -9.16 -11.55 2.94
N LYS A 137 -9.73 -10.41 3.40
CA LYS A 137 -9.00 -9.31 4.06
C LYS A 137 -7.93 -8.65 3.19
N GLY A 138 -8.10 -8.69 1.86
CA GLY A 138 -7.13 -8.11 0.93
C GLY A 138 -6.98 -6.60 1.04
N ILE A 139 -8.08 -5.88 1.27
CA ILE A 139 -8.04 -4.42 1.51
C ILE A 139 -7.26 -4.10 2.78
N ASP A 140 -7.49 -4.84 3.86
CA ASP A 140 -6.75 -4.65 5.12
C ASP A 140 -5.23 -4.86 4.93
N ALA A 141 -4.84 -5.87 4.14
CA ALA A 141 -3.44 -6.16 3.82
C ALA A 141 -2.79 -5.04 2.97
N VAL A 142 -3.47 -4.57 1.92
CA VAL A 142 -2.96 -3.48 1.06
C VAL A 142 -2.86 -2.17 1.84
N LEU A 143 -3.89 -1.82 2.62
CA LEU A 143 -3.89 -0.61 3.43
C LEU A 143 -2.79 -0.65 4.51
N LYS A 144 -2.46 -1.82 5.06
CA LYS A 144 -1.32 -1.99 5.98
C LYS A 144 0.01 -1.69 5.31
N LEU A 145 0.20 -2.13 4.05
CA LEU A 145 1.43 -1.87 3.31
C LEU A 145 1.66 -0.38 3.06
N ILE A 146 0.62 0.34 2.63
CA ILE A 146 0.74 1.77 2.35
C ILE A 146 0.72 2.66 3.60
N SER A 147 0.55 2.05 4.78
CA SER A 147 0.69 2.73 6.08
C SER A 147 2.07 2.46 6.71
N SER A 148 2.98 1.78 6.00
CA SER A 148 4.33 1.46 6.51
C SER A 148 5.18 2.72 6.61
N ARG A 149 6.10 2.75 7.58
CA ARG A 149 6.99 3.91 7.80
C ARG A 149 8.01 4.09 6.67
N GLU A 150 8.26 3.04 5.92
CA GLU A 150 9.22 2.94 4.83
C GLU A 150 8.60 3.35 3.48
N ILE A 151 7.39 3.92 3.48
CA ILE A 151 6.76 4.36 2.23
C ILE A 151 7.50 5.58 1.65
N PRO A 152 7.90 5.55 0.35
CA PRO A 152 8.60 6.67 -0.26
C PRO A 152 7.77 7.96 -0.25
N GLN A 153 8.44 9.11 -0.10
CA GLN A 153 7.79 10.43 -0.10
C GLN A 153 7.04 10.75 -1.40
N ASP A 154 7.48 10.18 -2.52
CA ASP A 154 6.85 10.36 -3.83
C ASP A 154 5.83 9.26 -4.16
N PHE A 155 5.51 8.37 -3.21
CA PHE A 155 4.60 7.23 -3.43
C PHE A 155 3.27 7.65 -4.09
N SER A 156 2.63 8.71 -3.59
CA SER A 156 1.37 9.23 -4.15
C SER A 156 1.45 9.62 -5.63
N LYS A 157 2.64 9.96 -6.12
CA LYS A 157 2.91 10.38 -7.50
C LYS A 157 3.48 9.25 -8.36
N SER A 158 4.02 8.21 -7.72
CA SER A 158 4.58 7.03 -8.35
C SER A 158 3.52 6.18 -9.08
N GLU A 159 3.97 5.32 -10.00
CA GLU A 159 3.10 4.33 -10.64
C GLU A 159 2.50 3.35 -9.60
N ALA A 160 3.27 2.96 -8.60
CA ALA A 160 2.78 2.13 -7.50
C ALA A 160 1.56 2.76 -6.80
N GLY A 161 1.65 4.04 -6.43
CA GLY A 161 0.55 4.77 -5.82
C GLY A 161 -0.70 4.79 -6.69
N LYS A 162 -0.55 5.12 -7.97
CA LYS A 162 -1.67 5.15 -8.94
C LYS A 162 -2.37 3.80 -9.06
N TYR A 163 -1.62 2.71 -9.19
CA TYR A 163 -2.21 1.37 -9.29
C TYR A 163 -2.90 0.93 -8.01
N ILE A 164 -2.32 1.23 -6.83
CA ILE A 164 -2.97 0.90 -5.55
C ILE A 164 -4.30 1.66 -5.40
N ILE A 165 -4.33 2.96 -5.70
CA ILE A 165 -5.56 3.77 -5.67
C ILE A 165 -6.59 3.19 -6.66
N LEU A 166 -6.17 2.86 -7.89
CA LEU A 166 -7.03 2.27 -8.90
C LEU A 166 -7.64 0.93 -8.45
N VAL A 167 -6.82 0.02 -7.90
CA VAL A 167 -7.25 -1.29 -7.41
C VAL A 167 -8.25 -1.15 -6.27
N ILE A 168 -7.99 -0.26 -5.31
CA ILE A 168 -8.91 0.01 -4.21
C ILE A 168 -10.22 0.60 -4.74
N GLY A 169 -10.17 1.54 -5.69
CA GLY A 169 -11.34 2.11 -6.36
C GLY A 169 -12.18 1.07 -7.11
N LYS A 170 -11.54 0.20 -7.92
CA LYS A 170 -12.21 -0.93 -8.59
C LYS A 170 -12.83 -1.92 -7.61
N THR A 171 -12.14 -2.19 -6.50
CA THR A 171 -12.70 -3.04 -5.44
C THR A 171 -13.93 -2.38 -4.80
N ALA A 172 -13.86 -1.08 -4.51
CA ALA A 172 -14.96 -0.31 -3.95
C ALA A 172 -16.17 -0.27 -4.89
N PHE A 173 -15.96 -0.21 -6.21
CA PHE A 173 -17.06 -0.29 -7.17
C PHE A 173 -17.91 -1.57 -7.01
N HIS A 174 -17.30 -2.69 -6.61
CA HIS A 174 -17.98 -3.96 -6.40
C HIS A 174 -18.32 -4.29 -4.94
N SER A 175 -17.76 -3.56 -3.99
CA SER A 175 -17.90 -3.81 -2.54
C SER A 175 -17.85 -2.51 -1.74
N SER A 176 -18.65 -1.53 -2.18
CA SER A 176 -18.60 -0.13 -1.75
C SER A 176 -18.69 0.04 -0.24
N GLY A 177 -19.72 -0.53 0.40
CA GLY A 177 -19.92 -0.42 1.85
C GLY A 177 -18.71 -0.90 2.66
N SER A 178 -18.21 -2.10 2.38
CA SER A 178 -17.08 -2.68 3.13
C SER A 178 -15.77 -1.93 2.90
N VAL A 179 -15.48 -1.52 1.65
CA VAL A 179 -14.22 -0.85 1.33
C VAL A 179 -14.23 0.59 1.85
N LEU A 180 -15.33 1.31 1.65
CA LEU A 180 -15.47 2.70 2.09
C LEU A 180 -15.46 2.80 3.61
N GLU A 181 -16.18 1.90 4.32
CA GLU A 181 -16.17 1.88 5.78
C GLU A 181 -14.74 1.67 6.32
N GLU A 182 -14.00 0.72 5.75
CA GLU A 182 -12.64 0.43 6.20
C GLU A 182 -11.67 1.59 5.92
N VAL A 183 -11.75 2.22 4.74
CA VAL A 183 -10.91 3.39 4.41
C VAL A 183 -11.26 4.58 5.28
N ILE A 184 -12.55 4.92 5.46
CA ILE A 184 -12.97 6.02 6.34
C ILE A 184 -12.52 5.76 7.77
N ARG A 185 -12.70 4.53 8.29
CA ARG A 185 -12.28 4.15 9.64
C ARG A 185 -10.78 4.38 9.85
N ARG A 186 -9.94 4.01 8.88
CA ARG A 186 -8.49 4.24 8.93
C ARG A 186 -8.12 5.71 8.81
N THR A 187 -8.77 6.44 7.89
CA THR A 187 -8.58 7.89 7.77
C THR A 187 -8.91 8.58 9.08
N GLN A 188 -10.05 8.28 9.70
CA GLN A 188 -10.43 8.90 10.98
C GLN A 188 -9.41 8.57 12.08
N SER A 189 -8.95 7.32 12.18
CA SER A 189 -7.92 6.94 13.14
C SER A 189 -6.60 7.70 12.95
N LEU A 190 -6.22 7.99 11.71
CA LEU A 190 -5.05 8.82 11.39
C LEU A 190 -5.30 10.27 11.82
N LEU A 191 -6.45 10.85 11.47
CA LEU A 191 -6.80 12.23 11.82
C LEU A 191 -6.82 12.42 13.34
N ASP A 192 -7.46 11.52 14.07
CA ASP A 192 -7.50 11.56 15.54
C ASP A 192 -6.08 11.50 16.13
N THR A 193 -5.20 10.69 15.56
CA THR A 193 -3.78 10.61 15.96
C THR A 193 -3.06 11.93 15.71
N ILE A 194 -3.20 12.54 14.54
CA ILE A 194 -2.56 13.81 14.19
C ILE A 194 -3.09 14.95 15.07
N LEU A 195 -4.41 15.06 15.21
CA LEU A 195 -5.08 16.12 15.99
C LEU A 195 -4.76 16.03 17.49
N SER A 196 -4.54 14.82 18.02
CA SER A 196 -4.11 14.62 19.40
C SER A 196 -2.66 15.07 19.65
N ARG A 197 -1.82 15.05 18.62
CA ARG A 197 -0.39 15.40 18.72
C ARG A 197 -0.11 16.87 18.49
N ILE A 198 -0.88 17.53 17.63
CA ILE A 198 -0.65 18.92 17.23
C ILE A 198 -1.76 19.79 17.83
N PRO A 199 -1.53 20.55 18.91
CA PRO A 199 -2.54 21.42 19.50
C PRO A 199 -3.00 22.53 18.55
N LEU A 200 -4.12 23.17 18.87
CA LEU A 200 -4.59 24.36 18.16
C LEU A 200 -3.53 25.48 18.22
N PRO A 201 -3.40 26.29 17.15
CA PRO A 201 -2.55 27.47 17.15
C PRO A 201 -2.87 28.37 18.36
N GLY A 202 -1.90 28.59 19.25
CA GLY A 202 -2.05 29.45 20.43
C GLY A 202 -2.17 28.76 21.79
N VAL A 203 -2.17 27.41 21.85
CA VAL A 203 -2.12 26.66 23.12
C VAL A 203 -0.67 26.28 23.42
N MET A 204 -0.08 26.87 24.47
CA MET A 204 1.23 26.46 24.98
C MET A 204 1.12 25.10 25.67
N MET A 205 1.93 24.13 25.25
CA MET A 205 2.19 22.88 25.95
C MET A 205 3.67 22.56 25.88
N GLU A 206 4.18 21.86 26.90
CA GLU A 206 5.56 21.40 26.98
C GLU A 206 5.96 20.59 25.74
N PRO A 207 7.24 20.63 25.34
CA PRO A 207 7.73 19.92 24.18
C PRO A 207 7.60 18.42 24.43
N VAL A 208 6.54 17.81 23.89
CA VAL A 208 6.49 16.36 23.76
C VAL A 208 7.57 16.00 22.74
N LEU A 209 8.64 15.37 23.23
CA LEU A 209 9.65 14.69 22.41
C LEU A 209 8.95 13.52 21.67
N SER A 210 8.17 13.86 20.65
CA SER A 210 7.60 12.87 19.73
C SER A 210 8.50 12.83 18.50
N ASP A 211 9.00 11.64 18.17
CA ASP A 211 9.82 11.29 17.00
C ASP A 211 9.05 11.45 15.66
N SER A 212 8.00 12.27 15.65
CA SER A 212 7.04 12.40 14.56
C SER A 212 7.49 13.52 13.62
N ARG A 213 7.95 13.16 12.42
CA ARG A 213 8.26 14.14 11.38
C ARG A 213 6.95 14.61 10.73
N PRO A 214 6.64 15.92 10.71
CA PRO A 214 5.42 16.43 10.07
C PRO A 214 5.27 16.00 8.61
N ASP A 215 6.38 15.76 7.90
CA ASP A 215 6.40 15.25 6.53
C ASP A 215 5.77 13.85 6.40
N SER A 216 5.94 12.97 7.39
CA SER A 216 5.39 11.61 7.37
C SER A 216 3.88 11.59 7.63
N ASP A 217 3.41 12.47 8.52
CA ASP A 217 1.98 12.64 8.79
C ASP A 217 1.29 13.29 7.58
N LEU A 218 1.95 14.25 6.92
CA LEU A 218 1.45 14.88 5.68
C LEU A 218 1.35 13.87 4.53
N LEU A 219 2.38 13.03 4.34
CA LEU A 219 2.35 11.95 3.34
C LEU A 219 1.23 10.95 3.62
N SER A 220 1.08 10.54 4.89
CA SER A 220 0.00 9.63 5.29
C SER A 220 -1.38 10.24 5.02
N LEU A 221 -1.56 11.53 5.29
CA LEU A 221 -2.79 12.26 4.99
C LEU A 221 -3.03 12.34 3.47
N GLU A 222 -2.01 12.65 2.68
CA GLU A 222 -2.08 12.69 1.21
C GLU A 222 -2.53 11.33 0.64
N ILE A 223 -1.94 10.23 1.12
CA ILE A 223 -2.33 8.87 0.71
C ILE A 223 -3.81 8.63 0.99
N HIS A 224 -4.30 8.93 2.20
CA HIS A 224 -5.70 8.69 2.56
C HIS A 224 -6.67 9.57 1.75
N VAL A 225 -6.31 10.83 1.48
CA VAL A 225 -7.10 11.72 0.61
C VAL A 225 -7.16 11.18 -0.82
N ASN A 226 -6.04 10.70 -1.36
CA ASN A 226 -5.97 10.11 -2.69
C ASN A 226 -6.80 8.82 -2.80
N LEU A 227 -6.79 7.97 -1.76
CA LEU A 227 -7.63 6.78 -1.69
C LEU A 227 -9.11 7.14 -1.70
N LEU A 228 -9.54 8.07 -0.85
CA LEU A 228 -10.92 8.53 -0.80
C LEU A 228 -11.33 9.13 -2.15
N SER A 229 -10.50 9.99 -2.73
CA SER A 229 -10.73 10.58 -4.06
C SER A 229 -10.89 9.51 -5.14
N GLY A 230 -9.99 8.50 -5.17
CA GLY A 230 -10.07 7.39 -6.13
C GLY A 230 -11.34 6.56 -5.97
N ILE A 231 -11.74 6.24 -4.74
CA ILE A 231 -12.99 5.53 -4.43
C ILE A 231 -14.19 6.35 -4.92
N PHE A 232 -14.29 7.63 -4.58
CA PHE A 232 -15.40 8.48 -5.01
C PHE A 232 -15.43 8.66 -6.53
N GLY A 233 -14.27 8.73 -7.18
CA GLY A 233 -14.16 8.72 -8.63
C GLY A 233 -14.79 7.48 -9.27
N CYS A 234 -14.50 6.29 -8.72
CA CYS A 234 -15.09 5.03 -9.17
C CYS A 234 -16.57 4.87 -8.82
N LEU A 235 -17.03 5.47 -7.72
CA LEU A 235 -18.41 5.40 -7.25
C LEU A 235 -19.33 6.48 -7.84
N ARG A 236 -18.81 7.37 -8.70
CA ARG A 236 -19.59 8.46 -9.29
C ARG A 236 -20.83 7.92 -10.02
N GLY A 237 -22.02 8.35 -9.57
CA GLY A 237 -23.30 7.90 -10.12
C GLY A 237 -23.90 6.65 -9.44
N SER A 238 -23.25 6.09 -8.43
CA SER A 238 -23.83 5.04 -7.58
C SER A 238 -24.63 5.63 -6.41
N SER A 239 -25.65 4.92 -5.93
CA SER A 239 -26.40 5.32 -4.73
C SER A 239 -25.55 5.30 -3.47
N THR A 240 -24.52 4.44 -3.38
CA THR A 240 -23.65 4.36 -2.20
C THR A 240 -22.83 5.63 -1.97
N ALA A 241 -22.48 6.38 -3.02
CA ALA A 241 -21.83 7.69 -2.85
C ALA A 241 -22.77 8.71 -2.18
N ALA A 242 -24.08 8.55 -2.33
CA ALA A 242 -25.09 9.36 -1.66
C ALA A 242 -25.41 8.89 -0.22
N GLU A 243 -24.93 7.71 0.17
CA GLU A 243 -25.17 7.08 1.49
C GLU A 243 -24.04 7.33 2.50
N LEU A 244 -22.99 8.09 2.15
CA LEU A 244 -22.22 8.74 3.20
C LEU A 244 -23.19 9.67 3.91
N ASP A 245 -23.59 9.27 5.11
CA ASP A 245 -24.37 10.12 5.99
C ASP A 245 -23.74 11.52 5.96
N ASN A 246 -24.54 12.50 5.51
CA ASN A 246 -24.06 13.86 5.26
C ASN A 246 -23.29 14.38 6.47
N GLU A 247 -23.70 14.01 7.70
CA GLU A 247 -23.01 14.41 8.91
C GLU A 247 -21.60 13.78 9.04
N ARG A 248 -21.48 12.47 8.80
CA ARG A 248 -20.19 11.77 8.84
C ARG A 248 -19.24 12.25 7.75
N GLY A 249 -19.75 12.48 6.53
CA GLY A 249 -18.97 13.03 5.43
C GLY A 249 -18.48 14.45 5.68
N ILE A 250 -19.35 15.33 6.18
CA ILE A 250 -19.00 16.72 6.54
C ILE A 250 -17.94 16.74 7.64
N LYS A 251 -18.10 15.90 8.68
CA LYS A 251 -17.10 15.79 9.76
C LYS A 251 -15.74 15.35 9.20
N LEU A 252 -15.71 14.30 8.39
CA LEU A 252 -14.47 13.80 7.79
C LEU A 252 -13.73 14.88 7.00
N ILE A 253 -14.44 15.63 6.15
CA ILE A 253 -13.85 16.73 5.36
C ILE A 253 -13.29 17.83 6.27
N ARG A 254 -14.02 18.18 7.34
CA ARG A 254 -13.56 19.17 8.32
C ARG A 254 -12.28 18.72 9.00
N ASP A 255 -12.24 17.48 9.50
CA ASP A 255 -11.10 16.93 10.23
C ASP A 255 -9.86 16.82 9.31
N ILE A 256 -10.04 16.46 8.02
CA ILE A 256 -8.98 16.48 7.01
C ILE A 256 -8.42 17.89 6.82
N ALA A 257 -9.30 18.88 6.60
CA ALA A 257 -8.89 20.27 6.39
C ALA A 257 -8.15 20.83 7.61
N GLU A 258 -8.64 20.50 8.82
CA GLU A 258 -8.01 20.90 10.07
C GLU A 258 -6.61 20.27 10.24
N CYS A 259 -6.47 18.97 9.99
CA CYS A 259 -5.15 18.30 10.02
C CYS A 259 -4.19 18.94 9.02
N TYR A 260 -4.63 19.19 7.80
CA TYR A 260 -3.81 19.79 6.76
C TYR A 260 -3.29 21.18 7.17
N VAL A 261 -4.16 22.04 7.72
CA VAL A 261 -3.77 23.37 8.22
C VAL A 261 -2.78 23.23 9.38
N ARG A 262 -3.04 22.35 10.35
CA ARG A 262 -2.15 22.16 11.51
C ARG A 262 -0.76 21.66 11.12
N LEU A 263 -0.68 20.76 10.13
CA LEU A 263 0.59 20.26 9.59
C LEU A 263 1.33 21.33 8.77
N SER A 264 0.60 22.10 7.95
CA SER A 264 1.19 23.13 7.07
C SER A 264 1.66 24.38 7.81
N CYS A 265 1.11 24.66 9.00
CA CYS A 265 1.46 25.83 9.80
C CYS A 265 2.58 25.58 10.83
N GLN A 266 3.20 24.38 10.86
CA GLN A 266 4.32 24.15 11.76
C GLN A 266 5.56 24.93 11.30
N PRO A 267 6.26 25.66 12.21
CA PRO A 267 7.50 26.32 11.86
C PRO A 267 8.55 25.28 11.49
N ASN A 268 9.17 25.44 10.32
CA ASN A 268 10.31 24.64 9.87
C ASN A 268 11.43 24.73 10.91
N THR A 269 11.65 23.67 11.69
CA THR A 269 12.75 23.61 12.66
C THR A 269 14.13 23.46 12.01
N ASN A 270 14.20 23.37 10.67
CA ASN A 270 15.44 23.18 9.91
C ASN A 270 16.18 24.49 9.55
N THR A 271 15.73 25.66 10.03
CA THR A 271 16.35 26.96 9.66
C THR A 271 17.13 27.64 10.78
N VAL A 272 17.37 27.00 11.93
CA VAL A 272 17.99 27.67 13.11
C VAL A 272 19.49 27.40 13.29
N GLU A 273 20.13 26.51 12.52
CA GLU A 273 21.57 26.24 12.68
C GLU A 273 22.53 27.00 11.75
N SER A 274 22.04 27.85 10.84
CA SER A 274 22.92 28.55 9.89
C SER A 274 23.40 29.94 10.34
N ASP A 275 22.95 30.47 11.49
CA ASP A 275 23.17 31.90 11.83
C ASP A 275 23.95 32.14 13.13
N LYS A 276 24.72 31.15 13.61
CA LYS A 276 25.64 31.32 14.76
C LYS A 276 27.13 31.23 14.38
N GLY A 277 27.46 31.56 13.14
CA GLY A 277 28.77 31.29 12.55
C GLY A 277 29.64 32.49 12.15
N GLU A 278 29.26 33.75 12.36
CA GLU A 278 30.12 34.89 11.95
C GLU A 278 30.05 36.05 12.96
N ALA A 279 30.63 35.86 14.14
CA ALA A 279 31.03 36.97 15.00
C ALA A 279 32.20 36.57 15.92
N GLN A 280 33.29 36.03 15.36
CA GLN A 280 34.54 35.89 16.13
C GLN A 280 35.80 35.75 15.28
N THR A 281 36.29 36.87 14.76
CA THR A 281 37.73 37.18 14.51
C THR A 281 37.78 38.68 14.25
N MET A 282 38.21 39.49 15.22
CA MET A 282 39.61 39.97 15.38
C MET A 282 40.20 40.54 14.10
#